data_AF-A0A927XH05-F1
#
_entry.id   AF-A0A927XH05-F1
#
_cell.length_a   1.000
_cell.length_b   1.000
_cell.length_c   1.000
_cell.angle_alpha   90.00
_cell.angle_beta   90.00
_cell.angle_gamma   90.00
#
_symmetry.space_group_name_H-M   'P 1'
#
loop_
_entity.id
_entity.type
_entity.pdbx_description
1 polymer ?
#
loop_
_entity_poly.entity_id
_entity_poly.type
_entity_poly.pdbx_seq_one_letter_code
_entity_poly.pdbx_strand_id
1 'polypeptide(L)'
;MNKKSDNKNEQTKREKFKELWGNTRTKAIIKLGMWGAFFVIMFVITMIFSLVNGYKKQYSDLNNKNVVNENSNEKVEVNIVGMLQKLLNGSYSYKYTITNGEETYSYSGTKDENSDLGYFENKDGIVKYEILNAEYYKIINGEKISDNTFINEQDKNIVELKDIIIRINNYEEVNKPQITDNIYIYDLSFEENKYYVNITIDKNNISKIDINYNDTNYILEYKNIINSNVN
;
A
#
# COMPACT_ATOMS: atom_id res chain seq x y z
N MET A 1 34.86 -58.65 -6.72
CA MET A 1 35.13 -57.98 -8.01
C MET A 1 33.94 -57.07 -8.34
N ASN A 2 34.05 -55.73 -8.22
CA ASN A 2 33.22 -54.76 -8.98
C ASN A 2 33.54 -53.25 -8.79
N LYS A 3 34.70 -52.85 -8.26
CA LYS A 3 35.04 -51.41 -8.08
C LYS A 3 35.70 -50.74 -9.30
N LYS A 4 36.06 -51.49 -10.35
CA LYS A 4 36.79 -50.96 -11.52
C LYS A 4 35.89 -50.51 -12.68
N SER A 5 34.64 -51.01 -12.78
CA SER A 5 33.71 -50.61 -13.85
C SER A 5 33.06 -49.26 -13.57
N ASP A 6 32.73 -48.97 -12.31
CA ASP A 6 32.01 -47.74 -11.95
C ASP A 6 32.88 -46.48 -12.10
N ASN A 7 34.16 -46.59 -11.74
CA ASN A 7 35.13 -45.49 -11.86
C ASN A 7 35.40 -45.09 -13.31
N LYS A 8 35.37 -46.07 -14.24
CA LYS A 8 35.60 -45.83 -15.67
C LYS A 8 34.40 -45.14 -16.34
N ASN A 9 33.18 -45.41 -15.85
CA ASN A 9 31.93 -44.76 -16.27
C ASN A 9 31.81 -43.32 -15.75
N GLU A 10 32.32 -43.02 -14.56
CA GLU A 10 32.36 -41.64 -14.05
C GLU A 10 33.41 -40.78 -14.76
N GLN A 11 34.59 -41.32 -15.06
CA GLN A 11 35.63 -40.60 -15.82
C GLN A 11 35.16 -40.25 -17.24
N THR A 12 34.54 -41.18 -17.96
CA THR A 12 34.00 -40.92 -19.31
C THR A 12 32.83 -39.92 -19.32
N LYS A 13 31.99 -39.88 -18.28
CA LYS A 13 30.96 -38.84 -18.12
C LYS A 13 31.57 -37.45 -17.89
N ARG A 14 32.61 -37.35 -17.06
CA ARG A 14 33.31 -36.09 -16.77
C ARG A 14 34.04 -35.53 -17.98
N GLU A 15 34.67 -36.39 -18.79
CA GLU A 15 35.37 -35.97 -20.01
C GLU A 15 34.39 -35.47 -21.09
N LYS A 16 33.27 -36.16 -21.31
CA LYS A 16 32.19 -35.69 -22.19
C LYS A 16 31.56 -34.37 -21.72
N PHE A 17 31.41 -34.16 -20.41
CA PHE A 17 30.95 -32.89 -19.86
C PHE A 17 31.91 -31.73 -20.13
N LYS A 18 33.22 -31.97 -20.04
CA LYS A 18 34.24 -30.96 -20.36
C LYS A 18 34.25 -30.60 -21.86
N GLU A 19 34.06 -31.58 -22.74
CA GLU A 19 33.97 -31.39 -24.18
C GLU A 19 32.73 -30.58 -24.59
N LEU A 20 31.58 -30.83 -23.97
CA LEU A 20 30.34 -30.06 -24.19
C LEU A 20 30.42 -28.62 -23.67
N TRP A 21 31.25 -28.35 -22.66
CA TRP A 21 31.44 -27.01 -22.09
C TRP A 21 32.48 -26.16 -22.85
N GLY A 22 33.26 -26.78 -23.74
CA GLY A 22 34.23 -26.11 -24.61
C GLY A 22 33.63 -25.48 -25.87
N ASN A 23 32.41 -25.87 -26.26
CA ASN A 23 31.74 -25.35 -27.46
C ASN A 23 30.76 -24.22 -27.12
N THR A 24 30.98 -23.03 -27.69
CA THR A 24 30.22 -21.80 -27.39
C THR A 24 28.71 -21.94 -27.64
N ARG A 25 28.30 -22.70 -28.68
CA ARG A 25 26.87 -22.92 -29.01
C ARG A 25 26.20 -23.84 -28.00
N THR A 26 26.86 -24.93 -27.64
CA THR A 26 26.35 -25.89 -26.63
C THR A 26 26.25 -25.23 -25.25
N LYS A 27 27.23 -24.39 -24.88
CA LYS A 27 27.20 -23.59 -23.65
C LYS A 27 26.02 -22.62 -23.60
N ALA A 28 25.67 -21.99 -24.72
CA ALA A 28 24.50 -21.12 -24.81
C ALA A 28 23.18 -21.88 -24.64
N ILE A 29 23.05 -23.06 -25.28
CA ILE A 29 21.86 -23.91 -25.16
C ILE A 29 21.69 -24.44 -23.72
N ILE A 30 22.78 -24.85 -23.06
CA ILE A 30 22.76 -25.29 -21.66
C ILE A 30 22.37 -24.13 -20.73
N LYS A 31 22.90 -22.93 -20.96
CA LYS A 31 22.50 -21.74 -20.19
C LYS A 31 21.03 -21.39 -20.39
N LEU A 32 20.52 -21.48 -21.62
CA LEU A 32 19.12 -21.24 -21.94
C LEU A 32 18.21 -22.28 -21.26
N GLY A 33 18.58 -23.55 -21.29
CA GLY A 33 17.87 -24.62 -20.58
C GLY A 33 17.89 -24.44 -19.06
N MET A 34 19.01 -23.97 -18.50
CA MET A 34 19.14 -23.67 -17.07
C MET A 34 18.26 -22.48 -16.65
N TRP A 35 18.18 -21.44 -17.48
CA TRP A 35 17.24 -20.33 -17.28
C TRP A 35 15.78 -20.77 -17.41
N GLY A 36 15.47 -21.64 -18.38
CA GLY A 36 14.13 -22.23 -18.52
C GLY A 36 13.72 -23.02 -17.30
N ALA A 37 14.60 -23.88 -16.78
CA ALA A 37 14.36 -24.61 -15.54
C ALA A 37 14.18 -23.68 -14.33
N PHE A 38 14.95 -22.59 -14.26
CA PHE A 38 14.82 -21.57 -13.22
C PHE A 38 13.43 -20.92 -13.25
N PHE A 39 12.92 -20.51 -14.42
CA PHE A 39 11.59 -19.92 -14.54
C PHE A 39 10.47 -20.91 -14.20
N VAL A 40 10.61 -22.19 -14.57
CA VAL A 40 9.64 -23.23 -14.19
C VAL A 40 9.60 -23.42 -12.68
N ILE A 41 10.75 -23.45 -12.01
CA ILE A 41 10.82 -23.57 -10.55
C ILE A 41 10.23 -22.31 -9.88
N MET A 42 10.56 -21.11 -10.38
CA MET A 42 9.97 -19.86 -9.92
C MET A 42 8.45 -19.86 -10.06
N PHE A 43 7.93 -20.33 -11.20
CA PHE A 43 6.47 -20.42 -11.44
C PHE A 43 5.79 -21.40 -10.46
N VAL A 44 6.42 -22.54 -10.16
CA VAL A 44 5.89 -23.48 -9.16
C VAL A 44 5.93 -22.86 -7.76
N ILE A 45 6.99 -22.14 -7.40
CA ILE A 45 7.10 -21.44 -6.10
C ILE A 45 6.03 -20.34 -5.98
N THR A 46 5.81 -19.53 -7.01
CA THR A 46 4.78 -18.48 -6.99
C THR A 46 3.37 -19.07 -6.96
N MET A 47 3.14 -20.19 -7.65
CA MET A 47 1.87 -20.92 -7.57
C MET A 47 1.63 -21.49 -6.17
N ILE A 48 2.65 -22.09 -5.54
CA ILE A 48 2.56 -22.56 -4.15
C ILE A 48 2.37 -21.39 -3.18
N PHE A 49 3.05 -20.26 -3.34
CA PHE A 49 2.85 -19.06 -2.51
C PHE A 49 1.45 -18.47 -2.68
N SER A 50 0.92 -18.43 -3.90
CA SER A 50 -0.45 -18.00 -4.18
C SER A 50 -1.46 -18.94 -3.52
N LEU A 51 -1.24 -20.26 -3.58
CA LEU A 51 -2.06 -21.24 -2.88
C LEU A 51 -1.93 -21.11 -1.36
N VAL A 52 -0.73 -21.00 -0.79
CA VAL A 52 -0.51 -20.91 0.68
C VAL A 52 -1.03 -19.58 1.26
N ASN A 53 -0.92 -18.46 0.53
CA ASN A 53 -1.56 -17.21 0.93
C ASN A 53 -3.08 -17.24 0.72
N GLY A 54 -3.60 -18.06 -0.21
CA GLY A 54 -5.02 -18.39 -0.32
C GLY A 54 -5.52 -19.31 0.81
N TYR A 55 -4.70 -20.24 1.27
CA TYR A 55 -5.05 -21.19 2.36
C TYR A 55 -4.94 -20.57 3.76
N LYS A 56 -4.16 -19.50 3.96
CA LYS A 56 -4.28 -18.67 5.19
C LYS A 56 -5.62 -17.93 5.28
N LYS A 57 -6.38 -17.84 4.19
CA LYS A 57 -7.77 -17.35 4.14
C LYS A 57 -8.83 -18.45 4.26
N GLN A 58 -8.46 -19.73 4.42
CA GLN A 58 -9.42 -20.85 4.35
C GLN A 58 -9.29 -21.92 5.45
N TYR A 59 -8.57 -21.65 6.55
CA TYR A 59 -8.46 -22.55 7.70
C TYR A 59 -8.86 -21.92 9.06
N SER A 60 -9.72 -20.90 9.05
CA SER A 60 -10.47 -20.48 10.25
C SER A 60 -11.92 -20.96 10.27
N ASP A 61 -12.42 -21.59 9.19
CA ASP A 61 -13.85 -21.90 9.03
C ASP A 61 -14.26 -23.37 9.27
N LEU A 62 -13.38 -24.22 9.82
CA LEU A 62 -13.69 -25.64 10.01
C LEU A 62 -13.86 -26.12 11.46
N ASN A 63 -13.93 -25.21 12.43
CA ASN A 63 -14.28 -25.57 13.82
C ASN A 63 -15.32 -24.62 14.44
N ASN A 64 -16.53 -24.56 13.88
CA ASN A 64 -17.70 -24.28 14.73
C ASN A 64 -19.02 -24.80 14.12
N LYS A 65 -19.16 -26.12 14.05
CA LYS A 65 -20.51 -26.71 14.07
C LYS A 65 -20.95 -26.78 15.53
N ASN A 66 -21.92 -25.92 15.84
CA ASN A 66 -22.90 -25.95 16.94
C ASN A 66 -22.91 -24.62 17.69
N VAL A 67 -23.86 -23.75 17.36
CA VAL A 67 -25.09 -23.56 18.11
C VAL A 67 -25.85 -22.45 17.38
N VAL A 68 -27.05 -22.79 16.91
CA VAL A 68 -28.07 -21.81 16.54
C VAL A 68 -28.34 -20.99 17.78
N ASN A 69 -27.93 -19.73 17.76
CA ASN A 69 -28.55 -18.67 18.53
C ASN A 69 -28.75 -17.51 17.58
N GLU A 70 -29.96 -17.41 17.06
CA GLU A 70 -30.54 -16.15 16.59
C GLU A 70 -30.53 -15.16 17.76
N ASN A 71 -29.40 -14.49 17.96
CA ASN A 71 -29.42 -13.13 18.46
C ASN A 71 -28.97 -12.27 17.29
N SER A 72 -29.93 -11.50 16.78
CA SER A 72 -29.73 -10.40 15.88
C SER A 72 -28.68 -9.45 16.45
N ASN A 73 -27.41 -9.72 16.16
CA ASN A 73 -26.43 -8.66 16.11
C ASN A 73 -26.83 -7.85 14.87
N GLU A 74 -27.54 -6.75 15.10
CA GLU A 74 -27.53 -5.64 14.15
C GLU A 74 -26.08 -5.46 13.71
N LYS A 75 -25.80 -5.81 12.45
CA LYS A 75 -24.56 -5.44 11.81
C LYS A 75 -24.59 -3.92 11.83
N VAL A 76 -23.89 -3.30 12.77
CA VAL A 76 -23.69 -1.85 12.74
C VAL A 76 -23.03 -1.56 11.40
N GLU A 77 -23.81 -0.97 10.50
CA GLU A 77 -23.33 -0.58 9.18
C GLU A 77 -22.25 0.48 9.40
N VAL A 78 -21.02 0.18 8.96
CA VAL A 78 -19.90 1.08 9.11
C VAL A 78 -20.08 2.23 8.13
N ASN A 79 -20.35 3.42 8.66
CA ASN A 79 -20.51 4.63 7.86
C ASN A 79 -19.13 5.27 7.60
N ILE A 80 -18.54 4.98 6.43
CA ILE A 80 -17.22 5.49 6.03
C ILE A 80 -17.22 7.01 5.87
N VAL A 81 -18.25 7.56 5.22
CA VAL A 81 -18.41 9.01 5.07
C VAL A 81 -18.44 9.70 6.43
N GLY A 82 -19.17 9.14 7.40
CA GLY A 82 -19.20 9.64 8.77
C GLY A 82 -17.84 9.58 9.47
N MET A 83 -17.05 8.52 9.24
CA MET A 83 -15.69 8.43 9.78
C MET A 83 -14.72 9.42 9.14
N LEU A 84 -14.84 9.68 7.83
CA LEU A 84 -14.04 10.69 7.14
C LEU A 84 -14.40 12.10 7.61
N GLN A 85 -15.68 12.39 7.82
CA GLN A 85 -16.12 13.66 8.41
C GLN A 85 -15.57 13.86 9.82
N LYS A 86 -15.59 12.80 10.65
CA LYS A 86 -14.97 12.80 11.97
C LYS A 86 -13.46 13.08 11.89
N LEU A 87 -12.76 12.49 10.93
CA LEU A 87 -11.35 12.75 10.70
C LEU A 87 -11.10 14.20 10.26
N LEU A 88 -11.89 14.71 9.31
CA LEU A 88 -11.80 16.09 8.80
C LEU A 88 -11.95 17.14 9.91
N ASN A 89 -12.89 16.92 10.83
CA ASN A 89 -13.21 17.84 11.93
C ASN A 89 -12.39 17.58 13.20
N GLY A 90 -11.57 16.53 13.22
CA GLY A 90 -10.80 16.12 14.38
C GLY A 90 -9.40 16.73 14.41
N SER A 91 -8.75 16.59 15.55
CA SER A 91 -7.31 16.78 15.68
C SER A 91 -6.61 15.44 15.57
N TYR A 92 -5.53 15.35 14.80
CA TYR A 92 -4.82 14.09 14.60
C TYR A 92 -3.35 14.32 14.28
N SER A 93 -2.55 13.31 14.60
CA SER A 93 -1.20 13.17 14.05
C SER A 93 -1.28 12.42 12.72
N TYR A 94 -0.43 12.78 11.77
CA TYR A 94 -0.42 12.13 10.48
C TYR A 94 0.98 11.90 9.92
N LYS A 95 1.04 10.99 8.94
CA LYS A 95 2.15 10.82 8.02
C LYS A 95 1.59 10.55 6.63
N TYR A 96 1.87 11.44 5.69
CA TYR A 96 1.49 11.30 4.28
C TYR A 96 2.74 11.01 3.48
N THR A 97 2.76 9.90 2.77
CA THR A 97 3.87 9.51 1.89
C THR A 97 3.37 9.51 0.46
N ILE A 98 4.01 10.28 -0.41
CA ILE A 98 3.68 10.36 -1.83
C ILE A 98 4.85 9.78 -2.61
N THR A 99 4.55 8.84 -3.50
CA THR A 99 5.52 8.15 -4.35
C THR A 99 5.10 8.28 -5.80
N ASN A 100 5.90 8.98 -6.61
CA ASN A 100 5.70 9.15 -8.04
C ASN A 100 6.94 8.63 -8.78
N GLY A 101 6.86 7.41 -9.31
CA GLY A 101 8.00 6.71 -9.90
C GLY A 101 9.14 6.54 -8.89
N GLU A 102 10.29 7.16 -9.15
CA GLU A 102 11.47 7.13 -8.27
C GLU A 102 11.47 8.25 -7.21
N GLU A 103 10.58 9.23 -7.32
CA GLU A 103 10.51 10.33 -6.36
C GLU A 103 9.59 9.98 -5.20
N THR A 104 10.08 10.19 -3.98
CA THR A 104 9.30 10.02 -2.76
C THR A 104 9.54 11.20 -1.84
N TYR A 105 8.46 11.74 -1.30
CA TYR A 105 8.49 12.73 -0.23
C TYR A 105 7.35 12.46 0.74
N SER A 106 7.45 13.08 1.91
CA SER A 106 6.46 12.89 2.94
C SER A 106 6.19 14.17 3.72
N TYR A 107 4.97 14.24 4.22
CA TYR A 107 4.53 15.21 5.21
C TYR A 107 4.25 14.46 6.50
N SER A 108 4.65 15.00 7.64
CA SER A 108 4.30 14.44 8.93
C SER A 108 4.10 15.54 9.94
N GLY A 109 3.14 15.37 10.84
CA GLY A 109 2.82 16.43 11.77
C GLY A 109 1.55 16.20 12.54
N THR A 110 1.00 17.30 13.03
CA THR A 110 -0.28 17.37 13.72
C THR A 110 -1.15 18.39 13.03
N LYS A 111 -2.40 18.01 12.78
CA LYS A 111 -3.41 18.87 12.18
C LYS A 111 -4.60 19.00 13.12
N ASP A 112 -5.15 20.20 13.18
CA ASP A 112 -6.45 20.51 13.74
C ASP A 112 -7.24 21.39 12.76
N GLU A 113 -8.37 21.95 13.22
CA GLU A 113 -9.28 22.74 12.39
C GLU A 113 -8.61 23.99 11.77
N ASN A 114 -7.67 24.62 12.47
CA ASN A 114 -7.12 25.92 12.09
C ASN A 114 -5.62 25.89 11.77
N SER A 115 -4.94 24.82 12.19
CA SER A 115 -3.50 24.71 12.10
C SER A 115 -3.04 23.34 11.63
N ASP A 116 -1.93 23.35 10.91
CA ASP A 116 -1.18 22.16 10.52
C ASP A 116 0.30 22.45 10.77
N LEU A 117 0.89 21.76 11.73
CA LEU A 117 2.30 21.93 12.11
C LEU A 117 3.04 20.62 11.85
N GLY A 118 4.10 20.69 11.04
CA GLY A 118 4.75 19.47 10.60
C GLY A 118 6.13 19.65 9.97
N TYR A 119 6.56 18.57 9.34
CA TYR A 119 7.80 18.44 8.60
C TYR A 119 7.49 17.88 7.22
N PHE A 120 7.99 18.56 6.20
CA PHE A 120 8.10 18.06 4.85
C PHE A 120 9.51 17.47 4.68
N GLU A 121 9.60 16.24 4.19
CA GLU A 121 10.86 15.53 3.96
C GLU A 121 10.91 15.00 2.54
N ASN A 122 11.99 15.32 1.83
CA ASN A 122 12.30 14.79 0.51
C ASN A 122 13.80 14.43 0.43
N LYS A 123 14.27 14.06 -0.76
CA LYS A 123 15.69 13.72 -1.00
C LYS A 123 16.68 14.85 -0.69
N ASP A 124 16.23 16.10 -0.76
CA ASP A 124 17.07 17.30 -0.61
C ASP A 124 17.13 17.79 0.84
N GLY A 125 16.22 17.34 1.71
CA GLY A 125 16.27 17.59 3.15
C GLY A 125 14.90 17.64 3.82
N ILE A 126 14.88 18.27 4.99
CA ILE A 126 13.71 18.41 5.86
C ILE A 126 13.38 19.89 6.04
N VAL A 127 12.12 20.24 5.84
CA VAL A 127 11.57 21.58 6.07
C VAL A 127 10.49 21.49 7.13
N LYS A 128 10.67 22.22 8.24
CA LYS A 128 9.59 22.43 9.20
C LYS A 128 8.62 23.48 8.67
N TYR A 129 7.33 23.21 8.72
CA TYR A 129 6.30 24.12 8.25
C TYR A 129 5.16 24.27 9.24
N GLU A 130 4.40 25.34 9.05
CA GLU A 130 3.11 25.58 9.68
C GLU A 130 2.15 26.13 8.63
N ILE A 131 0.94 25.58 8.56
CA ILE A 131 -0.18 26.16 7.84
C ILE A 131 -1.11 26.70 8.91
N LEU A 132 -1.40 27.99 8.88
CA LEU A 132 -2.29 28.64 9.84
C LEU A 132 -3.30 29.48 9.06
N ASN A 133 -4.59 29.24 9.27
CA ASN A 133 -5.66 29.95 8.55
C ASN A 133 -5.47 29.98 7.02
N ALA A 134 -5.05 28.84 6.44
CA ALA A 134 -4.74 28.66 5.02
C ALA A 134 -3.50 29.44 4.49
N GLU A 135 -2.72 30.07 5.35
CA GLU A 135 -1.43 30.66 4.99
C GLU A 135 -0.28 29.69 5.28
N TYR A 136 0.68 29.63 4.37
CA TYR A 136 1.79 28.67 4.41
C TYR A 136 3.07 29.33 4.92
N TYR A 137 3.67 28.73 5.94
CA TYR A 137 4.88 29.21 6.56
C TYR A 137 5.94 28.12 6.63
N LYS A 138 7.17 28.47 6.24
CA LYS A 138 8.37 27.73 6.59
C LYS A 138 8.93 28.25 7.90
N ILE A 139 9.37 27.34 8.77
CA ILE A 139 9.97 27.69 10.06
C ILE A 139 11.49 27.55 9.96
N ILE A 140 12.21 28.67 10.09
CA ILE A 140 13.68 28.70 10.09
C ILE A 140 14.14 29.36 11.39
N ASN A 141 14.95 28.65 12.19
CA ASN A 141 15.44 29.13 13.48
C ASN A 141 14.35 29.68 14.42
N GLY A 142 13.13 29.15 14.31
CA GLY A 142 11.97 29.58 15.11
C GLY A 142 11.16 30.73 14.52
N GLU A 143 11.61 31.34 13.42
CA GLU A 143 10.87 32.40 12.71
C GLU A 143 9.98 31.82 11.60
N LYS A 144 8.78 32.39 11.45
CA LYS A 144 7.83 32.04 10.37
C LYS A 144 8.11 32.90 9.15
N ILE A 145 8.37 32.26 8.01
CA ILE A 145 8.62 32.90 6.72
C ILE A 145 7.53 32.41 5.76
N SER A 146 6.80 33.31 5.10
CA SER A 146 5.79 32.91 4.12
C SER A 146 6.46 32.20 2.96
N ASP A 147 6.08 30.94 2.74
CA ASP A 147 6.66 30.04 1.75
C ASP A 147 5.67 28.90 1.53
N ASN A 148 5.34 28.59 0.28
CA ASN A 148 4.50 27.46 -0.10
C ASN A 148 5.22 26.47 -1.03
N THR A 149 6.53 26.63 -1.25
CA THR A 149 7.30 25.82 -2.20
C THR A 149 7.42 24.35 -1.80
N PHE A 150 7.17 24.03 -0.53
CA PHE A 150 7.11 22.66 -0.03
C PHE A 150 5.78 21.95 -0.31
N ILE A 151 4.78 22.64 -0.90
CA ILE A 151 3.49 22.05 -1.29
C ILE A 151 3.46 21.84 -2.79
N ASN A 152 3.11 20.62 -3.21
CA ASN A 152 2.70 20.37 -4.59
C ASN A 152 1.16 20.47 -4.68
N GLU A 153 0.67 21.48 -5.38
CA GLU A 153 -0.78 21.74 -5.53
C GLU A 153 -1.52 20.61 -6.25
N GLN A 154 -0.86 19.84 -7.13
CA GLN A 154 -1.49 18.69 -7.78
C GLN A 154 -1.81 17.61 -6.74
N ASP A 155 -0.84 17.28 -5.89
CA ASP A 155 -1.00 16.23 -4.88
C ASP A 155 -1.97 16.65 -3.78
N LYS A 156 -1.92 17.92 -3.38
CA LYS A 156 -2.84 18.52 -2.40
C LYS A 156 -4.29 18.25 -2.77
N ASN A 157 -4.68 18.45 -4.03
CA ASN A 157 -6.05 18.20 -4.50
C ASN A 157 -6.43 16.70 -4.50
N ILE A 158 -5.45 15.80 -4.60
CA ILE A 158 -5.69 14.35 -4.54
C ILE A 158 -5.88 13.87 -3.11
N VAL A 159 -5.14 14.44 -2.15
CA VAL A 159 -5.12 14.02 -0.74
C VAL A 159 -6.05 14.85 0.17
N GLU A 160 -6.70 15.89 -0.36
CA GLU A 160 -7.62 16.74 0.40
C GLU A 160 -8.83 15.91 0.87
N LEU A 161 -9.02 15.84 2.20
CA LEU A 161 -10.05 15.01 2.82
C LEU A 161 -11.46 15.38 2.34
N LYS A 162 -11.72 16.68 2.12
CA LYS A 162 -13.01 17.16 1.59
C LYS A 162 -13.32 16.56 0.22
N ASP A 163 -12.33 16.53 -0.66
CA ASP A 163 -12.49 16.00 -2.01
C ASP A 163 -12.66 14.47 -2.00
N ILE A 164 -11.91 13.78 -1.13
CA ILE A 164 -12.06 12.34 -0.90
C ILE A 164 -13.48 12.01 -0.41
N ILE A 165 -14.02 12.77 0.56
CA ILE A 165 -15.38 12.62 1.09
C ILE A 165 -16.41 12.74 -0.03
N ILE A 166 -16.31 13.78 -0.85
CA ILE A 166 -17.26 14.03 -1.95
C ILE A 166 -17.25 12.85 -2.92
N ARG A 167 -16.07 12.40 -3.34
CA ARG A 167 -15.93 11.29 -4.29
C ARG A 167 -16.51 9.98 -3.74
N ILE A 168 -16.23 9.66 -2.48
CA ILE A 168 -16.74 8.45 -1.83
C ILE A 168 -18.24 8.52 -1.64
N ASN A 169 -18.77 9.65 -1.18
CA ASN A 169 -20.20 9.84 -1.01
C ASN A 169 -20.95 9.63 -2.34
N ASN A 170 -20.47 10.27 -3.42
CA ASN A 170 -21.07 10.12 -4.75
C ASN A 170 -20.97 8.67 -5.27
N TYR A 171 -19.89 7.96 -4.97
CA TYR A 171 -19.75 6.55 -5.32
C TYR A 171 -20.77 5.67 -4.58
N GLU A 172 -20.93 5.88 -3.27
CA GLU A 172 -21.83 5.10 -2.42
C GLU A 172 -23.32 5.34 -2.71
N GLU A 173 -23.68 6.42 -3.42
CA GLU A 173 -25.06 6.64 -3.90
C GLU A 173 -25.52 5.57 -4.91
N VAL A 174 -24.59 5.00 -5.68
CA VAL A 174 -24.90 4.10 -6.80
C VAL A 174 -24.16 2.76 -6.74
N ASN A 175 -23.09 2.66 -5.94
CA ASN A 175 -22.26 1.48 -5.79
C ASN A 175 -22.07 1.12 -4.31
N LYS A 176 -21.54 -0.07 -4.05
CA LYS A 176 -21.07 -0.46 -2.71
C LYS A 176 -19.57 -0.74 -2.76
N PRO A 177 -18.79 -0.32 -1.75
CA PRO A 177 -17.38 -0.64 -1.70
C PRO A 177 -17.18 -2.15 -1.60
N GLN A 178 -16.07 -2.64 -2.16
CA GLN A 178 -15.62 -3.98 -1.85
C GLN A 178 -15.00 -3.97 -0.46
N ILE A 179 -15.36 -4.94 0.38
CA ILE A 179 -14.88 -5.01 1.76
C ILE A 179 -14.04 -6.26 1.92
N THR A 180 -12.78 -6.09 2.32
CA THR A 180 -11.87 -7.17 2.69
C THR A 180 -11.28 -6.87 4.05
N ASP A 181 -11.63 -7.69 5.06
CA ASP A 181 -11.29 -7.44 6.46
C ASP A 181 -11.77 -6.04 6.92
N ASN A 182 -10.86 -5.18 7.37
CA ASN A 182 -11.17 -3.79 7.77
C ASN A 182 -10.81 -2.77 6.66
N ILE A 183 -10.74 -3.21 5.41
CA ILE A 183 -10.37 -2.38 4.26
C ILE A 183 -11.57 -2.22 3.33
N TYR A 184 -11.92 -0.97 3.06
CA TYR A 184 -12.99 -0.54 2.16
C TYR A 184 -12.36 -0.05 0.87
N ILE A 185 -12.68 -0.72 -0.24
CA ILE A 185 -12.03 -0.54 -1.54
C ILE A 185 -13.02 0.12 -2.48
N TYR A 186 -12.61 1.26 -3.04
CA TYR A 186 -13.36 2.09 -3.96
C TYR A 186 -12.61 2.18 -5.29
N ASP A 187 -13.26 1.73 -6.37
CA ASP A 187 -12.82 2.01 -7.73
C ASP A 187 -13.55 3.26 -8.22
N LEU A 188 -12.87 4.40 -8.15
CA LEU A 188 -13.40 5.72 -8.53
C LEU A 188 -12.87 6.14 -9.91
N SER A 189 -12.39 5.18 -10.70
CA SER A 189 -11.83 5.43 -12.02
C SER A 189 -12.91 5.94 -12.97
N PHE A 190 -12.58 6.97 -13.74
CA PHE A 190 -13.47 7.52 -14.77
C PHE A 190 -12.67 7.73 -16.06
N GLU A 191 -13.17 7.17 -17.15
CA GLU A 191 -12.50 7.14 -18.45
C GLU A 191 -11.06 6.60 -18.36
N GLU A 192 -10.06 7.41 -18.71
CA GLU A 192 -8.65 7.01 -18.72
C GLU A 192 -7.97 7.22 -17.35
N ASN A 193 -8.62 7.90 -16.41
CA ASN A 193 -8.04 8.17 -15.09
C ASN A 193 -8.23 6.97 -14.17
N LYS A 194 -7.12 6.40 -13.71
CA LYS A 194 -7.11 5.33 -12.70
C LYS A 194 -7.11 5.97 -11.32
N TYR A 195 -8.19 5.86 -10.57
CA TYR A 195 -8.31 6.42 -9.22
C TYR A 195 -8.88 5.36 -8.28
N TYR A 196 -8.01 4.70 -7.53
CA TYR A 196 -8.38 3.67 -6.56
C TYR A 196 -8.15 4.19 -5.15
N VAL A 197 -9.11 3.97 -4.25
CA VAL A 197 -8.99 4.33 -2.83
C VAL A 197 -9.24 3.12 -1.95
N ASN A 198 -8.30 2.84 -1.06
CA ASN A 198 -8.43 1.83 -0.01
C ASN A 198 -8.42 2.53 1.34
N ILE A 199 -9.53 2.42 2.07
CA ILE A 199 -9.66 2.97 3.43
C ILE A 199 -9.53 1.85 4.43
N THR A 200 -8.51 1.93 5.29
CA THR A 200 -8.31 1.02 6.41
C THR A 200 -8.88 1.63 7.69
N ILE A 201 -9.62 0.82 8.43
CA ILE A 201 -10.24 1.22 9.69
C ILE A 201 -9.58 0.47 10.85
N ASP A 202 -9.35 1.19 11.94
CA ASP A 202 -9.07 0.62 13.24
C ASP A 202 -10.16 1.03 14.24
N LYS A 203 -10.90 0.04 14.74
CA LYS A 203 -12.11 0.22 15.56
C LYS A 203 -13.14 1.12 14.85
N ASN A 204 -13.28 2.36 15.31
CA ASN A 204 -14.25 3.35 14.80
C ASN A 204 -13.58 4.56 14.14
N ASN A 205 -12.31 4.42 13.72
CA ASN A 205 -11.53 5.50 13.14
C ASN A 205 -10.82 5.03 11.87
N ILE A 206 -10.68 5.96 10.92
CA ILE A 206 -9.82 5.74 9.76
C ILE A 206 -8.37 5.81 10.21
N SER A 207 -7.63 4.73 9.99
CA SER A 207 -6.22 4.64 10.33
C SER A 207 -5.32 4.90 9.12
N LYS A 208 -5.81 4.59 7.92
CA LYS A 208 -5.08 4.79 6.67
C LYS A 208 -5.99 5.00 5.47
N ILE A 209 -5.60 5.88 4.56
CA ILE A 209 -6.16 6.00 3.21
C ILE A 209 -5.01 5.78 2.23
N ASP A 210 -5.15 4.82 1.33
CA ASP A 210 -4.19 4.49 0.27
C ASP A 210 -4.85 4.80 -1.08
N ILE A 211 -4.31 5.79 -1.78
CA ILE A 211 -4.85 6.29 -3.05
C ILE A 211 -3.84 5.97 -4.14
N ASN A 212 -4.27 5.25 -5.16
CA ASN A 212 -3.49 5.08 -6.38
C ASN A 212 -4.15 5.92 -7.47
N TYR A 213 -3.48 7.00 -7.85
CA TYR A 213 -3.92 7.88 -8.92
C TYR A 213 -2.90 7.87 -10.06
N ASN A 214 -3.30 7.30 -11.19
CA ASN A 214 -2.43 7.03 -12.34
C ASN A 214 -1.17 6.26 -11.91
N ASP A 215 0.01 6.88 -12.00
CA ASP A 215 1.31 6.28 -11.63
C ASP A 215 1.83 6.77 -10.27
N THR A 216 1.02 7.52 -9.51
CA THR A 216 1.36 8.05 -8.18
C THR A 216 0.58 7.33 -7.09
N ASN A 217 1.30 6.92 -6.04
CA ASN A 217 0.74 6.33 -4.84
C ASN A 217 0.79 7.32 -3.67
N TYR A 218 -0.33 7.47 -2.97
CA TYR A 218 -0.49 8.33 -1.80
C TYR A 218 -0.91 7.47 -0.61
N ILE A 219 -0.04 7.40 0.40
CA ILE A 219 -0.32 6.67 1.64
C ILE A 219 -0.51 7.69 2.75
N LEU A 220 -1.74 7.86 3.21
CA LEU A 220 -2.13 8.78 4.26
C LEU A 220 -2.40 8.00 5.55
N GLU A 221 -1.52 8.13 6.55
CA GLU A 221 -1.63 7.44 7.84
C GLU A 221 -2.04 8.40 8.94
N TYR A 222 -2.95 7.97 9.82
CA TYR A 222 -3.52 8.79 10.89
C TYR A 222 -3.38 8.13 12.26
N LYS A 223 -3.09 8.93 13.28
CA LYS A 223 -2.95 8.51 14.69
C LYS A 223 -3.53 9.56 15.62
N ASN A 224 -3.83 9.15 16.86
CA ASN A 224 -4.27 10.04 17.95
C ASN A 224 -5.45 10.94 17.55
N ILE A 225 -6.48 10.37 16.91
CA ILE A 225 -7.66 11.12 16.48
C ILE A 225 -8.46 11.52 17.72
N ILE A 226 -8.38 12.81 18.08
CA ILE A 226 -9.08 13.43 19.19
C ILE A 226 -10.16 14.33 18.60
N ASN A 227 -11.41 14.11 19.02
CA ASN A 227 -12.49 14.98 18.62
C ASN A 227 -12.50 16.22 19.51
N SER A 228 -12.45 17.40 18.91
CA SER A 228 -12.91 18.62 19.55
C SER A 228 -14.42 18.44 19.78
N ASN A 229 -14.83 18.17 21.02
CA ASN A 229 -16.26 18.14 21.33
C ASN A 229 -16.83 19.52 21.00
N VAL A 230 -17.77 19.56 20.05
CA VAL A 230 -18.68 20.69 19.88
C VAL A 230 -19.54 20.71 21.15
N ASN A 231 -19.27 21.68 22.02
CA ASN A 231 -20.21 22.11 23.05
C ASN A 231 -21.26 23.01 22.42
#